data_AF-A0A7X9FIB6-F1
#
_entry.id   AF-A0A7X9FIB6-F1
#
_cell.length_a   1.000
_cell.length_b   1.000
_cell.length_c   1.000
_cell.angle_alpha   90.00
_cell.angle_beta   90.00
_cell.angle_gamma   90.00
#
_symmetry.space_group_name_H-M   'P 1'
#
loop_
_entity.id
_entity.type
_entity.pdbx_description
1 polymer ?
#
loop_
_entity_poly.entity_id
_entity_poly.type
_entity_poly.pdbx_seq_one_letter_code
_entity_poly.pdbx_strand_id
1 'polypeptide(L)' 'MNGIAKRLKALSDPTRLRVIRLLDRGEMCVCDVMAALGLPQSRVSRHLAYLDN' A
#
# COMPACT_ATOMS: atom_id res chain seq x y z
N MET A 1 -20.63 2.18 10.63
CA MET A 1 -21.09 2.32 9.23
C MET A 1 -19.96 1.91 8.28
N ASN A 2 -20.21 0.88 7.47
CA ASN A 2 -19.53 0.42 6.24
C ASN A 2 -18.02 0.11 6.23
N GLY A 3 -17.61 -1.04 6.77
CA GLY A 3 -16.26 -1.60 6.54
C GLY A 3 -15.94 -1.84 5.05
N ILE A 4 -16.95 -2.07 4.19
CA ILE A 4 -16.78 -2.14 2.73
C ILE A 4 -16.37 -0.79 2.16
N ALA A 5 -16.99 0.32 2.58
CA ALA A 5 -16.63 1.65 2.11
C ALA A 5 -15.19 2.01 2.50
N LYS A 6 -14.75 1.64 3.71
CA LYS A 6 -13.35 1.82 4.15
C LYS A 6 -12.38 1.04 3.27
N ARG A 7 -12.66 -0.24 3.00
CA ARG A 7 -11.84 -1.08 2.10
C ARG A 7 -11.79 -0.53 0.68
N LEU A 8 -12.94 -0.17 0.11
CA LEU A 8 -12.99 0.43 -1.23
C LEU A 8 -12.25 1.77 -1.28
N LYS A 9 -12.29 2.58 -0.21
CA LYS A 9 -11.49 3.79 -0.11
C LYS A 9 -10.00 3.50 -0.02
N ALA A 10 -9.59 2.45 0.69
CA ALA A 10 -8.20 1.99 0.67
C ALA A 10 -7.78 1.55 -0.74
N LEU A 11 -8.63 0.86 -1.49
CA LEU A 11 -8.34 0.41 -2.85
C LEU A 11 -8.43 1.53 -3.92
N SER A 12 -9.04 2.67 -3.62
CA SER A 12 -9.22 3.76 -4.60
C SER A 12 -7.97 4.59 -4.88
N ASP A 13 -6.82 4.26 -4.28
CA ASP A 13 -5.56 5.00 -4.44
C ASP A 13 -4.58 4.20 -5.30
N PRO A 14 -4.08 4.80 -6.40
CA PRO A 14 -3.24 4.09 -7.35
C PRO A 14 -1.92 3.63 -6.75
N THR A 15 -1.36 4.35 -5.76
CA THR A 15 -0.12 3.94 -5.09
C THR A 15 -0.39 2.71 -4.22
N ARG A 16 -1.50 2.67 -3.50
CA ARG A 16 -1.88 1.49 -2.69
C ARG A 16 -2.14 0.26 -3.57
N LEU A 17 -2.75 0.41 -4.74
CA LEU A 17 -2.89 -0.69 -5.71
C LEU A 17 -1.54 -1.20 -6.21
N ARG A 18 -0.57 -0.31 -6.46
CA ARG A 18 0.80 -0.71 -6.81
C ARG A 18 1.48 -1.46 -5.67
N VAL A 19 1.31 -1.04 -4.42
CA VAL A 19 1.81 -1.76 -3.23
C VAL A 19 1.24 -3.18 -3.17
N ILE A 20 -0.09 -3.33 -3.31
CA ILE A 20 -0.74 -4.65 -3.33
C ILE A 20 -0.15 -5.51 -4.46
N ARG A 21 0.02 -4.96 -5.66
CA ARG A 21 0.58 -5.69 -6.80
C ARG A 21 2.05 -6.11 -6.59
N LEU A 22 2.82 -5.35 -5.82
CA LEU A 22 4.18 -5.73 -5.44
C LEU A 22 4.16 -6.90 -4.46
N LEU A 23 3.33 -6.81 -3.40
CA LEU A 23 3.22 -7.84 -2.36
C LEU A 23 2.53 -9.13 -2.84
N ASP A 24 1.74 -9.06 -3.91
CA ASP A 24 1.17 -10.22 -4.62
C ASP A 24 2.27 -11.15 -5.19
N ARG A 25 3.52 -10.65 -5.33
CA ARG A 25 4.68 -11.45 -5.75
C ARG A 25 5.44 -12.08 -4.58
N GLY A 26 5.03 -11.80 -3.34
CA GLY A 26 5.69 -12.27 -2.12
C GLY A 26 5.95 -11.13 -1.13
N GLU A 27 6.42 -11.51 0.05
CA GLU A 27 6.83 -10.56 1.09
C GLU A 27 8.03 -9.73 0.62
N MET A 28 8.02 -8.43 0.92
CA MET A 28 9.06 -7.49 0.52
C MET A 28 9.42 -6.58 1.70
N CYS A 29 10.69 -6.17 1.80
CA CYS A 29 11.04 -5.14 2.76
C CYS A 29 10.46 -3.78 2.31
N VAL A 30 10.27 -2.87 3.27
CA VAL A 30 9.86 -1.49 2.97
C VAL A 30 10.86 -0.81 2.02
N CYS A 31 12.14 -1.14 2.14
CA CYS A 31 13.19 -0.67 1.24
C CYS A 31 12.93 -1.03 -0.24
N ASP A 32 12.53 -2.27 -0.52
CA ASP A 32 12.26 -2.74 -1.88
C ASP A 32 11.02 -2.03 -2.46
N VAL A 33 10.00 -1.83 -1.62
CA VAL A 33 8.79 -1.09 -2.01
C VAL A 33 9.11 0.38 -2.29
N MET A 34 9.97 1.02 -1.49
CA MET A 34 10.45 2.37 -1.74
C MET A 34 11.18 2.47 -3.08
N ALA A 35 12.10 1.54 -3.34
CA ALA A 35 12.87 1.49 -4.58
C ALA A 35 11.96 1.28 -5.80
N ALA A 36 11.00 0.34 -5.71
CA ALA A 36 10.06 0.03 -6.79
C ALA A 36 9.08 1.16 -7.09
N LEU A 37 8.71 1.97 -6.09
CA LEU A 37 7.75 3.06 -6.24
C LEU A 37 8.39 4.43 -6.45
N GLY A 38 9.69 4.59 -6.17
CA GLY A 38 10.37 5.88 -6.18
C GLY A 38 9.84 6.84 -5.09
N LEU A 39 9.43 6.29 -3.95
CA LEU A 39 8.78 7.04 -2.87
C LEU A 39 9.61 6.99 -1.57
N PRO A 40 9.58 8.07 -0.77
CA PRO A 40 10.24 8.07 0.54
C PRO A 40 9.52 7.13 1.50
N GLN A 41 10.28 6.62 2.48
CA GLN A 41 9.81 5.67 3.49
C GLN A 41 8.53 6.13 4.20
N SER A 42 8.45 7.40 4.59
CA SER A 42 7.28 7.96 5.29
C SER A 42 5.98 7.85 4.48
N ARG A 43 6.05 7.96 3.15
CA ARG A 43 4.89 7.76 2.27
C ARG A 43 4.55 6.28 2.12
N VAL A 44 5.55 5.43 1.92
CA VAL A 44 5.34 3.98 1.80
C VAL A 44 4.72 3.41 3.09
N SER A 45 5.29 3.73 4.26
CA SER A 45 4.76 3.29 5.56
C SER A 45 3.33 3.76 5.81
N ARG A 46 2.98 4.99 5.40
CA ARG A 46 1.60 5.49 5.49
C ARG A 46 0.64 4.66 4.64
N HIS A 47 1.04 4.30 3.41
CA HIS A 47 0.23 3.48 2.52
C HIS A 47 0.03 2.07 3.07
N LEU A 48 1.07 1.45 3.62
CA LEU A 48 1.00 0.13 4.26
C LEU A 48 0.07 0.14 5.48
N ALA A 49 0.22 1.13 6.38
CA ALA A 49 -0.67 1.26 7.53
C ALA A 49 -2.14 1.45 7.12
N TYR A 50 -2.39 2.12 5.99
CA TYR A 50 -3.75 2.30 5.47
C TYR A 50 -4.34 1.01 4.86
N LEU A 51 -3.50 0.06 4.46
CA LEU A 51 -3.91 -1.24 3.93
C LEU A 51 -4.11 -2.29 5.04
N ASP A 52 -3.45 -2.13 6.18
CA ASP A 52 -3.55 -3.01 7.35
C ASP A 52 -4.85 -2.79 8.16
N ASN A 53 -5.39 -1.55 8.14
CA ASN A 53 -6.53 -1.11 8.97
C ASN A 53 -7.89 -1.11 8.25
#